data_AF-A0A928IZ45-F1
#
_entry.id   AF-A0A928IZ45-F1
#
_cell.length_a   1.000
_cell.length_b   1.000
_cell.length_c   1.000
_cell.angle_alpha   90.00
_cell.angle_beta   90.00
_cell.angle_gamma   90.00
#
_symmetry.space_group_name_H-M   'P 1'
#
loop_
_entity.id
_entity.type
_entity.pdbx_description
1 polymer ?
#
loop_
_entity_poly.entity_id
_entity_poly.type
_entity_poly.pdbx_seq_one_letter_code
_entity_poly.pdbx_strand_id
1 'polypeptide(L)'
;MKILVISRRKSDISNLLTSVCDYKLISPDEKLDVDFNEYDAMAILGGTQEKALILNGYMREKCEEFAALGKPIFLEYVNSFGCVYSAREVTVMPHRLVACDDLTKDIAKGCLLDSGCNSYIHPHFLMPDTTPLMYYKQFTPAHDKLKDINGDDYLKDVAVYKSKNILSVAFRMCDYIKAGFSPIYRWNSLVSYIFDFLGISQPVFPERSACFSLEKPNESIDKSISKALRLLKNYLVCENGSR
;
A
#
# COMPACT_ATOMS: atom_id res chain seq x y z
N MET A 1 7.67 -9.66 -21.14
CA MET A 1 6.77 -9.33 -20.03
C MET A 1 6.37 -7.88 -20.18
N LYS A 2 5.13 -7.62 -20.59
CA LYS A 2 4.56 -6.29 -20.79
C LYS A 2 3.40 -6.11 -19.81
N ILE A 3 3.40 -5.01 -19.05
CA ILE A 3 2.39 -4.78 -18.01
C ILE A 3 1.54 -3.55 -18.28
N LEU A 4 0.25 -3.70 -18.05
CA LEU A 4 -0.68 -2.57 -18.05
C LEU A 4 -0.84 -2.04 -16.63
N VAL A 5 -0.54 -0.76 -16.44
CA VAL A 5 -0.73 -0.07 -15.17
C VAL A 5 -1.91 0.89 -15.31
N ILE A 6 -2.92 0.73 -14.48
CA ILE A 6 -4.08 1.61 -14.42
C ILE A 6 -3.93 2.49 -13.17
N SER A 7 -3.66 3.77 -13.37
CA SER A 7 -3.55 4.72 -12.27
C SER A 7 -3.67 6.17 -12.74
N ARG A 8 -4.08 7.06 -11.84
CA ARG A 8 -4.23 8.50 -12.14
C ARG A 8 -2.91 9.25 -12.21
N ARG A 9 -1.84 8.71 -11.60
CA ARG A 9 -0.49 9.29 -11.67
C ARG A 9 0.57 8.22 -11.42
N LYS A 10 1.83 8.57 -11.66
CA LYS A 10 2.96 7.77 -11.21
C LYS A 10 3.03 7.71 -9.68
N SER A 11 3.46 6.56 -9.19
CA SER A 11 3.66 6.20 -7.79
C SER A 11 5.03 5.52 -7.61
N ASP A 12 5.44 5.24 -6.37
CA ASP A 12 6.66 4.49 -6.09
C ASP A 12 6.64 3.12 -6.78
N ILE A 13 5.50 2.40 -6.76
CA ILE A 13 5.35 1.11 -7.46
C ILE A 13 5.56 1.25 -8.98
N SER A 14 4.92 2.22 -9.63
CA SER A 14 5.11 2.39 -11.09
C SER A 14 6.54 2.83 -11.45
N ASN A 15 7.20 3.57 -10.55
CA ASN A 15 8.59 3.95 -10.77
C ASN A 15 9.51 2.73 -10.69
N LEU A 16 9.27 1.81 -9.75
CA LEU A 16 10.01 0.55 -9.65
C LEU A 16 9.87 -0.31 -10.92
N LEU A 17 8.68 -0.36 -11.54
CA LEU A 17 8.45 -1.09 -12.80
C LEU A 17 9.36 -0.62 -13.94
N THR A 18 9.68 0.69 -13.99
CA THR A 18 10.54 1.29 -15.03
C THR A 18 11.93 0.65 -15.09
N SER A 19 12.40 0.06 -13.98
CA SER A 19 13.72 -0.58 -13.90
C SER A 19 13.74 -2.03 -14.38
N VAL A 20 12.58 -2.69 -14.55
CA VAL A 20 12.51 -4.15 -14.72
C VAL A 20 11.66 -4.64 -15.88
N CYS A 21 10.71 -3.83 -16.39
CA CYS A 21 9.85 -4.24 -17.50
C CYS A 21 9.32 -3.05 -18.30
N ASP A 22 8.88 -3.35 -19.52
CA ASP A 22 8.06 -2.41 -20.30
C ASP A 22 6.64 -2.36 -19.71
N TYR A 23 6.15 -1.16 -19.41
CA TYR A 23 4.79 -0.97 -18.91
C TYR A 23 4.13 0.24 -19.57
N LYS A 24 2.81 0.15 -19.75
CA LYS A 24 1.98 1.28 -20.18
C LYS A 24 1.15 1.76 -19.01
N LEU A 25 1.25 3.04 -18.68
CA LEU A 25 0.37 3.70 -17.73
C LEU A 25 -0.83 4.28 -18.47
N ILE A 26 -2.04 3.93 -18.05
CA ILE A 26 -3.29 4.51 -18.52
C ILE A 26 -4.10 5.10 -17.36
N SER A 27 -4.82 6.18 -17.62
CA SER A 27 -5.74 6.72 -16.63
C SER A 27 -7.01 5.86 -16.56
N PRO A 28 -7.59 5.63 -15.36
CA PRO A 28 -8.88 4.97 -15.24
C PRO A 28 -10.03 5.75 -15.90
N ASP A 29 -9.84 7.06 -16.12
CA ASP A 29 -10.84 7.99 -16.64
C ASP A 29 -10.69 8.25 -18.16
N GLU A 30 -9.67 7.68 -18.81
CA GLU A 30 -9.42 7.85 -20.25
C GLU A 30 -10.31 6.92 -21.10
N LYS A 31 -10.77 7.41 -22.26
CA LYS A 31 -11.35 6.56 -23.30
C LYS A 31 -10.21 5.78 -23.95
N LEU A 32 -10.30 4.45 -23.91
CA LEU A 32 -9.21 3.59 -24.33
C LEU A 32 -9.28 3.25 -25.81
N ASP A 33 -8.13 3.40 -26.47
CA ASP A 33 -7.78 2.73 -27.73
C ASP A 33 -6.61 1.76 -27.46
N VAL A 34 -6.74 0.98 -26.39
CA VAL A 34 -5.70 0.08 -25.90
C VAL A 34 -6.26 -1.33 -25.84
N ASP A 35 -5.64 -2.26 -26.57
CA ASP A 35 -5.96 -3.68 -26.45
C ASP A 35 -5.28 -4.28 -25.22
N PHE A 36 -6.10 -4.72 -24.26
CA PHE A 36 -5.63 -5.32 -23.01
C PHE A 36 -4.99 -6.70 -23.25
N ASN A 37 -5.28 -7.35 -24.39
CA ASN A 37 -4.77 -8.68 -24.69
C ASN A 37 -3.25 -8.70 -24.94
N GLU A 38 -2.66 -7.57 -25.32
CA GLU A 38 -1.21 -7.43 -25.53
C GLU A 38 -0.37 -7.53 -24.24
N TYR A 39 -1.01 -7.45 -23.08
CA TYR A 39 -0.32 -7.41 -21.79
C TYR A 39 -0.37 -8.77 -21.13
N ASP A 40 0.72 -9.10 -20.43
CA ASP A 40 0.87 -10.38 -19.74
C ASP A 40 0.27 -10.32 -18.33
N ALA A 41 0.32 -9.15 -17.68
CA ALA A 41 -0.22 -8.89 -16.36
C ALA A 41 -0.71 -7.43 -16.21
N MET A 42 -1.49 -7.16 -15.15
CA MET A 42 -2.09 -5.85 -14.89
C MET A 42 -1.90 -5.42 -13.43
N ALA A 43 -1.64 -4.12 -13.22
CA ALA A 43 -1.63 -3.51 -11.90
C ALA A 43 -2.58 -2.30 -11.86
N ILE A 44 -3.57 -2.33 -10.97
CA ILE A 44 -4.51 -1.23 -10.75
C ILE A 44 -4.13 -0.54 -9.44
N LEU A 45 -3.59 0.68 -9.54
CA LEU A 45 -3.02 1.42 -8.40
C LEU A 45 -3.94 2.57 -8.00
N GLY A 46 -4.91 2.28 -7.12
CA GLY A 46 -5.93 3.21 -6.67
C GLY A 46 -5.50 4.15 -5.54
N GLY A 47 -4.44 3.84 -4.79
CA GLY A 47 -3.97 4.62 -3.64
C GLY A 47 -3.29 5.94 -3.99
N THR A 48 -3.18 6.26 -5.28
CA THR A 48 -2.63 7.53 -5.77
C THR A 48 -3.48 8.74 -5.41
N GLN A 49 -4.74 8.50 -5.01
CA GLN A 49 -5.70 9.47 -4.50
C GLN A 49 -6.10 9.12 -3.05
N GLU A 50 -6.78 10.05 -2.38
CA GLU A 50 -7.26 9.84 -1.01
C GLU A 50 -8.40 8.81 -0.94
N LYS A 51 -9.35 8.91 -1.88
CA LYS A 51 -10.47 7.98 -2.01
C LYS A 51 -10.07 6.75 -2.80
N ALA A 52 -10.66 5.61 -2.44
CA ALA A 52 -10.44 4.36 -3.14
C ALA A 52 -10.91 4.48 -4.60
N LEU A 53 -10.19 3.78 -5.49
CA LEU A 53 -10.51 3.85 -6.91
C LEU A 53 -11.83 3.12 -7.19
N ILE A 54 -12.73 3.84 -7.86
CA ILE A 54 -13.95 3.31 -8.44
C ILE A 54 -13.79 3.38 -9.95
N LEU A 55 -13.62 2.23 -10.58
CA LEU A 55 -13.60 2.05 -12.03
C LEU A 55 -14.99 2.34 -12.59
N ASN A 56 -15.04 3.06 -13.70
CA ASN A 56 -16.27 3.17 -14.47
C ASN A 56 -16.65 1.80 -15.07
N GLY A 57 -17.92 1.62 -15.44
CA GLY A 57 -18.43 0.32 -15.90
C GLY A 57 -17.63 -0.27 -17.07
N TYR A 58 -17.22 0.55 -18.03
CA TYR A 58 -16.43 0.13 -19.18
C TYR A 58 -15.02 -0.37 -18.78
N MET A 59 -14.29 0.41 -17.99
CA MET A 59 -12.95 0.03 -17.54
C MET A 59 -13.02 -1.22 -16.66
N ARG A 60 -14.02 -1.31 -15.80
CA ARG A 60 -14.27 -2.47 -14.96
C ARG A 60 -14.48 -3.74 -15.79
N GLU A 61 -15.36 -3.68 -16.79
CA GLU A 61 -15.63 -4.80 -17.70
C GLU A 61 -14.33 -5.28 -18.36
N LYS A 62 -13.53 -4.37 -18.90
CA LYS A 62 -12.23 -4.71 -19.53
C LYS A 62 -11.25 -5.37 -18.57
N CYS A 63 -11.18 -4.90 -17.32
CA CYS A 63 -10.30 -5.49 -16.32
C CYS A 63 -10.80 -6.87 -15.86
N GLU A 64 -12.12 -7.07 -15.75
CA GLU A 64 -12.72 -8.36 -15.41
C GLU A 64 -12.59 -9.38 -16.56
N GLU A 65 -12.71 -8.95 -17.83
CA GLU A 65 -12.39 -9.77 -19.00
C GLU A 65 -10.93 -10.24 -18.96
N PHE A 66 -9.99 -9.34 -18.67
CA PHE A 66 -8.57 -9.68 -18.51
C PHE A 66 -8.34 -10.71 -17.39
N ALA A 67 -9.07 -10.57 -16.27
CA ALA A 67 -9.02 -11.52 -15.16
C ALA A 67 -9.58 -12.90 -15.55
N ALA A 68 -10.65 -12.94 -16.34
CA ALA A 68 -11.28 -14.16 -16.79
C ALA A 68 -10.35 -15.00 -17.70
N LEU A 69 -9.38 -14.37 -18.36
CA LEU A 69 -8.30 -15.05 -19.11
C LEU A 69 -7.26 -15.72 -18.20
N GLY A 70 -7.37 -15.59 -16.88
CA GLY A 70 -6.44 -16.16 -15.91
C GLY A 70 -5.13 -15.38 -15.76
N LYS A 71 -5.00 -14.21 -16.41
CA LYS A 71 -3.80 -13.37 -16.34
C LYS A 71 -3.65 -12.70 -14.97
N PRO A 72 -2.44 -12.56 -14.40
CA PRO A 72 -2.26 -11.98 -13.08
C PRO A 72 -2.72 -10.51 -13.00
N ILE A 73 -3.50 -10.19 -11.96
CA ILE A 73 -3.93 -8.82 -11.65
C ILE A 73 -3.58 -8.47 -10.22
N PHE A 74 -2.88 -7.35 -10.04
CA PHE A 74 -2.71 -6.72 -8.74
C PHE A 74 -3.68 -5.55 -8.58
N LEU A 75 -4.44 -5.53 -7.47
CA LEU A 75 -5.41 -4.50 -7.12
C LEU A 75 -4.98 -3.80 -5.83
N GLU A 76 -4.77 -2.49 -5.90
CA GLU A 76 -4.40 -1.68 -4.75
C GLU A 76 -5.46 -0.61 -4.51
N TYR A 77 -6.12 -0.68 -3.35
CA TYR A 77 -7.09 0.32 -2.88
C TYR A 77 -8.22 0.60 -3.89
N VAL A 78 -8.86 -0.48 -4.38
CA VAL A 78 -9.93 -0.47 -5.39
C VAL A 78 -11.25 -0.99 -4.79
N ASN A 79 -12.35 -0.27 -5.00
CA ASN A 79 -13.69 -0.57 -4.45
C ASN A 79 -14.72 -1.04 -5.49
N SER A 80 -14.27 -1.48 -6.66
CA SER A 80 -15.14 -1.63 -7.85
C SER A 80 -14.77 -2.82 -8.72
N PHE A 81 -14.14 -3.85 -8.17
CA PHE A 81 -13.67 -5.01 -8.91
C PHE A 81 -14.34 -6.32 -8.43
N GLY A 82 -14.92 -7.08 -9.36
CA GLY A 82 -15.61 -8.33 -9.03
C GLY A 82 -16.78 -8.12 -8.05
N CYS A 83 -17.01 -9.08 -7.17
CA CYS A 83 -18.03 -8.96 -6.11
C CYS A 83 -17.54 -8.23 -4.85
N VAL A 84 -16.33 -7.64 -4.89
CA VAL A 84 -15.78 -6.93 -3.72
C VAL A 84 -16.56 -5.64 -3.52
N TYR A 85 -17.25 -5.55 -2.40
CA TYR A 85 -17.90 -4.35 -1.90
C TYR A 85 -17.31 -4.02 -0.53
N SER A 86 -16.86 -2.79 -0.36
CA SER A 86 -16.19 -2.35 0.85
C SER A 86 -16.93 -1.22 1.53
N ALA A 87 -16.67 -1.04 2.82
CA ALA A 87 -17.06 0.15 3.55
C ALA A 87 -16.44 1.41 2.94
N ARG A 88 -16.95 2.57 3.38
CA ARG A 88 -16.26 3.84 3.18
C ARG A 88 -14.84 3.77 3.77
N GLU A 89 -13.93 4.52 3.17
CA GLU A 89 -12.55 4.64 3.62
C GLU A 89 -12.49 5.06 5.09
N VAL A 90 -11.70 4.34 5.88
CA VAL A 90 -11.41 4.67 7.27
C VAL A 90 -9.93 4.92 7.45
N THR A 91 -9.59 5.89 8.28
CA THR A 91 -8.21 6.09 8.73
C THR A 91 -7.91 5.04 9.79
N VAL A 92 -6.89 4.22 9.56
CA VAL A 92 -6.46 3.20 10.50
C VAL A 92 -5.42 3.77 11.47
N MET A 93 -5.81 3.89 12.75
CA MET A 93 -4.91 4.27 13.84
C MET A 93 -5.40 3.65 15.15
N PRO A 94 -4.56 3.00 15.98
CA PRO A 94 -3.20 2.49 15.74
C PRO A 94 -3.25 1.01 15.30
N HIS A 95 -3.63 0.75 14.05
CA HIS A 95 -3.68 -0.62 13.54
C HIS A 95 -2.34 -0.97 12.90
N ARG A 96 -1.90 -2.22 13.07
CA ARG A 96 -0.74 -2.78 12.35
C ARG A 96 -1.18 -3.95 11.49
N LEU A 97 -0.52 -4.12 10.36
CA LEU A 97 -0.70 -5.30 9.53
C LEU A 97 0.02 -6.48 10.17
N VAL A 98 -0.65 -7.62 10.20
CA VAL A 98 -0.14 -8.88 10.73
C VAL A 98 -0.19 -9.91 9.61
N ALA A 99 0.92 -10.61 9.36
CA ALA A 99 0.96 -11.71 8.41
C ALA A 99 0.19 -12.94 8.95
N CYS A 100 -0.72 -13.50 8.15
CA CYS A 100 -1.50 -14.69 8.52
C CYS A 100 -0.64 -15.97 8.48
N ASP A 101 0.34 -16.00 7.58
CA ASP A 101 1.25 -17.12 7.34
C ASP A 101 2.63 -16.64 6.86
N ASP A 102 3.56 -17.57 6.63
CA ASP A 102 4.86 -17.29 6.01
C ASP A 102 4.67 -16.89 4.54
N LEU A 103 4.80 -15.59 4.25
CA LEU A 103 4.60 -15.02 2.92
C LEU A 103 5.92 -14.93 2.15
N THR A 104 6.98 -14.52 2.84
CA THR A 104 8.35 -14.44 2.31
C THR A 104 9.34 -14.74 3.45
N LYS A 105 10.63 -14.86 3.12
CA LYS A 105 11.69 -15.03 4.13
C LYS A 105 11.72 -13.91 5.19
N ASP A 106 11.27 -12.70 4.84
CA ASP A 106 11.30 -11.52 5.71
C ASP A 106 9.93 -11.24 6.37
N ILE A 107 8.87 -11.89 5.88
CA ILE A 107 7.48 -11.79 6.36
C ILE A 107 7.01 -13.18 6.75
N ALA A 108 7.43 -13.61 7.94
CA ALA A 108 6.94 -14.83 8.56
C ALA A 108 5.56 -14.60 9.20
N LYS A 109 4.82 -15.69 9.46
CA LYS A 109 3.54 -15.69 10.18
C LYS A 109 3.61 -14.86 11.46
N GLY A 110 2.76 -13.84 11.59
CA GLY A 110 2.71 -12.94 12.75
C GLY A 110 3.64 -11.75 12.70
N CYS A 111 4.50 -11.62 11.69
CA CYS A 111 5.31 -10.43 11.49
C CYS A 111 4.42 -9.20 11.32
N LEU A 112 4.88 -8.10 11.91
CA LEU A 112 4.18 -6.82 11.90
C LEU A 112 4.74 -5.91 10.80
N LEU A 113 3.82 -5.27 10.09
CA LEU A 113 4.11 -4.15 9.19
C LEU A 113 3.29 -2.94 9.64
N ASP A 114 3.95 -1.81 9.77
CA ASP A 114 3.38 -0.54 10.18
C ASP A 114 3.26 0.37 8.95
N SER A 115 2.02 0.68 8.58
CA SER A 115 1.69 1.61 7.50
C SER A 115 1.55 3.05 7.99
N GLY A 116 1.79 3.32 9.28
CA GLY A 116 1.51 4.60 9.91
C GLY A 116 0.03 4.97 9.86
N CYS A 117 -0.26 6.28 9.84
CA CYS A 117 -1.61 6.80 9.65
C CYS A 117 -2.01 6.64 8.17
N ASN A 118 -2.71 5.55 7.86
CA ASN A 118 -3.06 5.18 6.49
C ASN A 118 -4.58 5.08 6.31
N SER A 119 -5.02 5.02 5.05
CA SER A 119 -6.42 4.78 4.69
C SER A 119 -6.63 3.32 4.32
N TYR A 120 -7.71 2.74 4.82
CA TYR A 120 -8.13 1.35 4.63
C TYR A 120 -9.59 1.29 4.20
N ILE A 121 -9.90 0.41 3.26
CA ILE A 121 -11.26 0.08 2.84
C ILE A 121 -11.59 -1.31 3.36
N HIS A 122 -12.42 -1.40 4.39
CA HIS A 122 -12.81 -2.70 4.95
C HIS A 122 -13.70 -3.46 3.96
N PRO A 123 -13.26 -4.59 3.38
CA PRO A 123 -14.07 -5.34 2.43
C PRO A 123 -15.18 -6.09 3.19
N HIS A 124 -16.44 -5.81 2.86
CA HIS A 124 -17.59 -6.51 3.44
C HIS A 124 -17.79 -7.89 2.82
N PHE A 125 -17.49 -8.00 1.53
CA PHE A 125 -17.56 -9.26 0.78
C PHE A 125 -16.23 -9.50 0.08
N LEU A 126 -15.74 -10.72 0.21
CA LEU A 126 -14.57 -11.21 -0.50
C LEU A 126 -15.02 -12.09 -1.66
N MET A 127 -14.14 -12.22 -2.66
CA MET A 127 -14.36 -13.17 -3.74
C MET A 127 -14.39 -14.61 -3.19
N PRO A 128 -15.07 -15.56 -3.87
CA PRO A 128 -14.95 -16.98 -3.56
C PRO A 128 -13.48 -17.42 -3.53
N ASP A 129 -13.18 -18.43 -2.71
CA ASP A 129 -11.85 -19.03 -2.59
C ASP A 129 -10.74 -18.02 -2.21
N THR A 130 -11.11 -16.94 -1.50
CA THR A 130 -10.15 -15.94 -1.03
C THR A 130 -9.29 -16.50 0.10
N THR A 131 -7.98 -16.40 -0.08
CA THR A 131 -6.98 -16.69 0.95
C THR A 131 -6.50 -15.37 1.58
N PRO A 132 -6.76 -15.12 2.87
CA PRO A 132 -6.23 -13.95 3.57
C PRO A 132 -4.72 -14.13 3.78
N LEU A 133 -3.93 -13.12 3.41
CA LEU A 133 -2.48 -13.11 3.57
C LEU A 133 -2.05 -12.23 4.74
N MET A 134 -2.75 -11.10 4.93
CA MET A 134 -2.51 -10.19 6.04
C MET A 134 -3.81 -9.51 6.47
N TYR A 135 -3.88 -9.10 7.72
CA TYR A 135 -5.02 -8.40 8.29
C TYR A 135 -4.57 -7.27 9.23
N TYR A 136 -5.43 -6.27 9.45
CA TYR A 136 -5.18 -5.23 10.43
C TYR A 136 -5.56 -5.69 11.83
N LYS A 137 -4.67 -5.46 12.80
CA LYS A 137 -4.94 -5.70 14.22
C LYS A 137 -4.76 -4.41 15.03
N GLN A 138 -5.81 -4.04 15.75
CA GLN A 138 -5.79 -2.91 16.68
C GLN A 138 -4.94 -3.20 17.91
N PHE A 139 -4.35 -2.15 18.49
CA PHE A 139 -3.68 -2.18 19.79
C PHE A 139 -2.66 -3.32 19.92
N THR A 140 -1.77 -3.45 18.94
CA THR A 140 -0.72 -4.47 18.95
C THR A 140 0.47 -3.99 19.79
N PRO A 141 0.72 -4.52 21.00
CA PRO A 141 1.79 -4.05 21.88
C PRO A 141 3.18 -4.58 21.46
N ALA A 142 3.24 -5.47 20.46
CA ALA A 142 4.49 -6.04 19.98
C ALA A 142 5.20 -5.12 18.99
N HIS A 143 6.53 -5.09 19.05
CA HIS A 143 7.37 -4.28 18.17
C HIS A 143 7.69 -4.94 16.83
N ASP A 144 7.66 -6.27 16.76
CA ASP A 144 8.17 -7.00 15.61
C ASP A 144 7.25 -8.13 15.14
N LYS A 145 6.84 -9.02 16.05
CA LYS A 145 6.07 -10.22 15.74
C LYS A 145 5.07 -10.55 16.85
N LEU A 146 3.88 -11.01 16.47
CA LEU A 146 2.92 -11.63 17.37
C LEU A 146 3.17 -13.13 17.49
N LYS A 147 3.15 -13.65 18.72
CA LYS A 147 3.31 -15.09 18.99
C LYS A 147 1.99 -15.84 18.85
N ASP A 148 0.91 -15.23 19.34
CA ASP A 148 -0.42 -15.83 19.36
C ASP A 148 -1.30 -15.13 18.32
N ILE A 149 -1.64 -15.85 17.26
CA ILE A 149 -2.47 -15.37 16.16
C ILE A 149 -3.70 -16.26 16.09
N ASN A 150 -4.88 -15.68 16.30
CA ASN A 150 -6.13 -16.40 16.16
C ASN A 150 -6.61 -16.33 14.70
N GLY A 151 -6.99 -17.47 14.13
CA GLY A 151 -7.43 -17.58 12.74
C GLY A 151 -8.72 -16.81 12.45
N ASP A 152 -9.58 -16.64 13.46
CA ASP A 152 -10.86 -15.94 13.32
C ASP A 152 -10.69 -14.44 13.03
N ASP A 153 -9.55 -13.84 13.41
CA ASP A 153 -9.26 -12.43 13.12
C ASP A 153 -9.02 -12.17 11.61
N TYR A 154 -8.64 -13.21 10.85
CA TYR A 154 -8.09 -13.05 9.49
C TYR A 154 -9.08 -12.48 8.50
N LEU A 155 -10.35 -12.87 8.61
CA LEU A 155 -11.38 -12.50 7.65
C LEU A 155 -12.08 -11.20 8.02
N LYS A 156 -12.05 -10.82 9.30
CA LYS A 156 -12.73 -9.61 9.77
C LYS A 156 -12.04 -8.37 9.22
N ASP A 157 -10.74 -8.24 9.42
CA ASP A 157 -10.00 -7.03 9.04
C ASP A 157 -8.95 -7.32 7.97
N VAL A 158 -9.31 -8.17 6.99
CA VAL A 158 -8.40 -8.60 5.93
C VAL A 158 -7.92 -7.40 5.10
N ALA A 159 -6.60 -7.30 4.96
CA ALA A 159 -5.96 -6.15 4.35
C ALA A 159 -5.19 -6.52 3.08
N VAL A 160 -4.62 -7.73 3.05
CA VAL A 160 -3.98 -8.30 1.86
C VAL A 160 -4.57 -9.69 1.66
N TYR A 161 -5.05 -9.98 0.46
CA TYR A 161 -5.71 -11.25 0.16
C TYR A 161 -5.55 -11.62 -1.30
N LYS A 162 -5.61 -12.92 -1.57
CA LYS A 162 -5.48 -13.48 -2.92
C LYS A 162 -6.71 -14.32 -3.25
N SER A 163 -7.24 -14.19 -4.46
CA SER A 163 -8.23 -15.08 -5.03
C SER A 163 -7.83 -15.39 -6.47
N LYS A 164 -7.60 -16.67 -6.79
CA LYS A 164 -7.16 -17.14 -8.12
C LYS A 164 -5.92 -16.35 -8.61
N ASN A 165 -6.06 -15.65 -9.73
CA ASN A 165 -5.09 -14.80 -10.40
C ASN A 165 -5.16 -13.32 -9.98
N ILE A 166 -5.86 -13.01 -8.88
CA ILE A 166 -6.01 -11.65 -8.36
C ILE A 166 -5.36 -11.55 -6.97
N LEU A 167 -4.45 -10.60 -6.81
CA LEU A 167 -3.86 -10.20 -5.53
C LEU A 167 -4.36 -8.80 -5.18
N SER A 168 -4.98 -8.67 -4.00
CA SER A 168 -5.62 -7.43 -3.58
C SER A 168 -5.03 -6.89 -2.29
N VAL A 169 -4.91 -5.57 -2.24
CA VAL A 169 -4.54 -4.79 -1.06
C VAL A 169 -5.62 -3.74 -0.80
N ALA A 170 -6.20 -3.77 0.39
CA ALA A 170 -7.32 -2.94 0.80
C ALA A 170 -6.90 -1.61 1.44
N PHE A 171 -5.65 -1.20 1.34
CA PHE A 171 -5.14 0.05 1.88
C PHE A 171 -4.20 0.73 0.88
N ARG A 172 -3.89 2.01 1.11
CA ARG A 172 -3.01 2.76 0.22
C ARG A 172 -1.56 2.35 0.44
N MET A 173 -0.89 1.86 -0.59
CA MET A 173 0.53 1.47 -0.52
C MET A 173 1.36 1.95 -1.71
N CYS A 174 0.74 2.54 -2.73
CA CYS A 174 1.46 2.91 -3.96
C CYS A 174 2.65 3.86 -3.75
N ASP A 175 2.66 4.66 -2.68
CA ASP A 175 3.76 5.58 -2.29
C ASP A 175 4.39 5.21 -0.92
N TYR A 176 4.54 3.91 -0.64
CA TYR A 176 5.01 3.41 0.66
C TYR A 176 6.40 3.93 1.07
N ILE A 177 7.28 4.27 0.12
CA ILE A 177 8.62 4.78 0.43
C ILE A 177 8.50 6.17 1.03
N LYS A 178 7.76 7.05 0.35
CA LYS A 178 7.47 8.43 0.79
C LYS A 178 6.62 8.49 2.04
N ALA A 179 5.68 7.55 2.20
CA ALA A 179 4.78 7.48 3.34
C ALA A 179 5.44 6.97 4.64
N GLY A 180 6.75 6.66 4.62
CA GLY A 180 7.48 6.31 5.84
C GLY A 180 7.11 4.94 6.42
N PHE A 181 6.60 4.03 5.58
CA PHE A 181 6.21 2.69 6.02
C PHE A 181 7.40 1.94 6.65
N SER A 182 7.10 1.15 7.69
CA SER A 182 8.10 0.52 8.56
C SER A 182 7.74 -0.92 8.94
N PRO A 183 8.72 -1.81 9.15
CA PRO A 183 10.11 -1.66 8.73
C PRO A 183 10.23 -1.82 7.21
N ILE A 184 11.06 -0.97 6.58
CA ILE A 184 11.10 -0.87 5.10
C ILE A 184 11.47 -2.18 4.40
N TYR A 185 12.32 -3.01 5.01
CA TYR A 185 12.75 -4.27 4.42
C TYR A 185 11.56 -5.25 4.25
N ARG A 186 10.58 -5.23 5.16
CA ARG A 186 9.34 -6.02 5.01
C ARG A 186 8.45 -5.48 3.92
N TRP A 187 8.35 -4.15 3.81
CA TRP A 187 7.57 -3.54 2.73
C TRP A 187 8.20 -3.81 1.36
N ASN A 188 9.52 -3.74 1.24
CA ASN A 188 10.23 -4.16 0.04
C ASN A 188 9.99 -5.65 -0.25
N SER A 189 9.97 -6.51 0.77
CA SER A 189 9.66 -7.94 0.62
C SER A 189 8.21 -8.17 0.15
N LEU A 190 7.24 -7.38 0.63
CA LEU A 190 5.86 -7.44 0.17
C LEU A 190 5.73 -6.96 -1.29
N VAL A 191 6.43 -5.88 -1.66
CA VAL A 191 6.47 -5.41 -3.06
C VAL A 191 7.14 -6.44 -3.97
N SER A 192 8.20 -7.08 -3.50
CA SER A 192 8.88 -8.18 -4.21
C SER A 192 7.90 -9.34 -4.46
N TYR A 193 7.11 -9.72 -3.46
CA TYR A 193 6.05 -10.73 -3.60
C TYR A 193 4.99 -10.33 -4.62
N ILE A 194 4.59 -9.05 -4.66
CA ILE A 194 3.65 -8.54 -5.67
C ILE A 194 4.26 -8.62 -7.08
N PHE A 195 5.55 -8.31 -7.23
CA PHE A 195 6.24 -8.38 -8.53
C PHE A 195 6.37 -9.84 -9.01
N ASP A 196 6.74 -10.77 -8.12
CA ASP A 196 6.74 -12.20 -8.41
C ASP A 196 5.36 -12.70 -8.83
N PHE A 197 4.31 -12.26 -8.11
CA PHE A 197 2.92 -12.60 -8.44
C PHE A 197 2.52 -12.13 -9.84
N LEU A 198 2.98 -10.95 -10.26
CA LEU A 198 2.77 -10.42 -11.60
C LEU A 198 3.71 -11.04 -12.67
N GLY A 199 4.60 -11.95 -12.29
CA GLY A 199 5.57 -12.59 -13.19
C GLY A 199 6.71 -11.68 -13.63
N ILE A 200 7.04 -10.66 -12.84
CA ILE A 200 8.06 -9.65 -13.15
C ILE A 200 9.35 -9.97 -12.40
N SER A 201 10.48 -9.64 -13.00
CA SER A 201 11.77 -9.61 -12.31
C SER A 201 11.74 -8.71 -11.06
N GLN A 202 12.56 -9.08 -10.08
CA GLN A 202 12.70 -8.36 -8.83
C GLN A 202 13.14 -6.90 -9.04
N PRO A 203 12.46 -5.91 -8.42
CA PRO A 203 12.82 -4.52 -8.59
C PRO A 203 14.09 -4.17 -7.82
N VAL A 204 14.83 -3.17 -8.32
CA VAL A 204 15.91 -2.54 -7.57
C VAL A 204 15.30 -1.48 -6.68
N PHE A 205 15.28 -1.73 -5.37
CA PHE A 205 14.79 -0.75 -4.41
C PHE A 205 15.80 0.40 -4.24
N PRO A 206 15.35 1.66 -4.20
CA PRO A 206 16.25 2.78 -3.95
C PRO A 206 16.85 2.65 -2.55
N GLU A 207 18.13 2.97 -2.42
CA GLU A 207 18.74 3.15 -1.11
C GLU A 207 18.01 4.28 -0.38
N ARG A 208 17.50 4.01 0.83
CA ARG A 208 17.05 5.09 1.69
C ARG A 208 18.27 5.85 2.17
N SER A 209 18.46 7.07 1.69
CA SER A 209 19.09 8.10 2.52
C SER A 209 18.36 8.08 3.86
N ALA A 210 19.09 7.93 4.98
CA ALA A 210 18.49 7.96 6.30
C ALA A 210 17.46 9.11 6.34
N CYS A 211 16.23 8.86 6.81
CA CYS A 211 15.17 9.88 6.90
C CYS A 211 15.53 11.08 7.78
N PHE A 212 16.75 11.08 8.33
CA PHE A 212 17.45 12.22 8.88
C PHE A 212 18.81 12.36 8.18
N SER A 213 18.84 12.76 6.91
CA SER A 213 19.85 13.77 6.60
C SER A 213 19.38 14.98 7.39
N LEU A 214 20.09 15.29 8.48
CA LEU A 214 20.18 16.67 8.91
C LEU A 214 20.71 17.39 7.67
N GLU A 215 19.81 17.86 6.79
CA GLU A 215 20.17 18.92 5.87
C GLU A 215 20.84 19.93 6.77
N LYS A 216 22.14 20.18 6.53
CA LYS A 216 22.80 21.30 7.21
C LYS A 216 21.86 22.46 6.99
N PRO A 217 21.27 23.02 8.06
CA PRO A 217 20.17 23.94 7.89
C PRO A 217 20.70 25.07 6.99
N ASN A 218 19.98 25.34 5.90
CA ASN A 218 20.26 26.50 5.04
C ASN A 218 20.07 27.82 5.82
N GLU A 219 19.54 27.76 7.03
CA GLU A 219 19.63 28.82 8.03
C GLU A 219 20.78 28.52 9.00
N SER A 220 21.56 29.55 9.33
CA SER A 220 22.55 29.46 10.43
C SER A 220 21.92 28.75 11.62
N ILE A 221 22.63 27.76 12.18
CA ILE A 221 22.24 26.99 13.37
C ILE A 221 21.71 27.93 14.48
N ASP A 222 22.26 29.15 14.58
CA ASP A 222 21.85 30.18 15.53
C ASP A 222 20.39 30.63 15.36
N LYS A 223 19.89 30.70 14.11
CA LYS A 223 18.49 31.04 13.82
C LYS A 223 17.55 29.92 14.26
N SER A 224 17.90 28.66 13.98
CA SER A 224 17.10 27.51 14.39
C SER A 224 17.04 27.37 15.91
N ILE A 225 18.18 27.55 16.59
CA ILE A 225 18.26 27.58 18.07
C ILE A 225 17.41 28.73 18.63
N SER A 226 17.54 29.94 18.06
CA SER A 226 16.77 31.11 18.50
C SER A 226 15.25 30.91 18.34
N LYS A 227 14.83 30.28 17.24
CA LYS A 227 13.41 29.97 16.99
C LYS A 227 12.88 28.90 17.95
N ALA A 228 13.66 27.85 18.21
CA ALA A 228 13.31 26.81 19.18
C ALA A 228 13.20 27.37 20.60
N LEU A 229 14.17 28.18 21.04
CA LEU A 229 14.15 28.85 22.34
C LEU A 229 12.96 29.81 22.48
N ARG A 230 12.57 30.51 21.39
CA ARG A 230 11.39 31.38 21.38
C ARG A 230 10.10 30.58 21.55
N LEU A 231 9.97 29.45 20.87
CA LEU A 231 8.82 28.55 21.01
C LEU A 231 8.74 27.97 22.43
N LEU A 232 9.86 27.52 23.00
CA LEU A 232 9.93 27.01 24.37
C LEU A 232 9.57 28.08 25.41
N LYS A 233 10.05 29.32 25.24
CA LYS A 233 9.67 30.44 26.10
C LYS A 233 8.17 30.74 26.02
N ASN A 234 7.60 30.74 24.81
CA ASN A 234 6.16 30.97 24.65
C ASN A 234 5.33 29.85 25.33
N TYR A 235 5.79 28.61 25.25
CA TYR A 235 5.15 27.48 25.91
C TYR A 235 5.18 27.61 27.45
N LEU A 236 6.33 27.97 28.01
CA LEU A 236 6.51 28.18 29.45
C LEU A 236 5.78 29.42 29.99
N VAL A 237 5.54 30.43 29.14
CA VAL A 237 4.72 31.60 29.50
C VAL A 237 3.23 31.23 29.51
N CYS A 238 2.77 30.36 28.61
CA CYS A 238 1.40 29.88 28.60
C CYS A 238 1.05 29.01 29.84
N GLU A 239 1.99 28.22 30.37
CA GLU A 239 1.76 27.44 31.60
C GLU A 239 1.67 28.31 32.86
N ASN A 240 2.35 29.45 32.90
CA ASN A 240 2.31 30.37 34.04
C ASN A 240 1.13 31.36 34.02
N GLY A 241 0.34 31.38 32.95
CA GLY A 241 -0.86 32.22 32.80
C GLY A 241 -2.19 31.53 33.15
N SER A 242 -2.15 30.29 33.64
CA SER A 242 -3.34 29.54 34.05
C SER A 242 -3.32 29.27 35.57
N ARG A 243 -3.54 30.31 36.36
CA ARG A 243 -4.04 30.24 37.75
C ARG A 243 -4.98 31.39 38.02
#